data_AF-A0A1J0R4Y8-F1
#
_entry.id   AF-A0A1J0R4Y8-F1
#
_cell.length_a   1.000
_cell.length_b   1.000
_cell.length_c   1.000
_cell.angle_alpha   90.00
_cell.angle_beta   90.00
_cell.angle_gamma   90.00
#
_symmetry.space_group_name_H-M   'P 1'
#
loop_
_entity.id
_entity.type
_entity.pdbx_description
1 polymer ?
#
loop_
_entity_poly.entity_id
_entity_poly.type
_entity_poly.pdbx_seq_one_letter_code
_entity_poly.pdbx_strand_id
1 'polypeptide(L)'
;VLTLHRQADATVAAGDNSKKHAVVCSIVQLASGTPNLDSHQDDYEADLNYLLDMNMTVALASWQRMFVGESDAAKPWTADMTTKDEYPGDWQTQWPAWTEAAKRSRGTGSSVSRLKEWGFTDLSNISAKLAAAKIKSFINASKLLVDSLKQLKNTIKGVAVQTVKTHLNRALYGADQGKGDYAADPREGTGPATAATCGNDGKVSDKQPLLQVLMCLCTTLSTNVQTKSCTNKAVIAADWTTNSANFVTTAVDNVLKTCTKGEATMPTAATITSALQTVKALIRPKDNNGFLGINIASDDCSGH
;
A
#
# COMPACT_ATOMS: atom_id res chain seq x y z
N VAL A 1 -16.66 -53.90 -26.24
CA VAL A 1 -16.53 -53.00 -25.07
C VAL A 1 -15.32 -53.46 -24.27
N LEU A 2 -14.19 -52.78 -24.41
CA LEU A 2 -12.99 -53.00 -23.59
C LEU A 2 -12.75 -51.70 -22.82
N THR A 3 -13.32 -51.60 -21.61
CA THR A 3 -13.05 -50.49 -20.71
C THR A 3 -11.75 -50.83 -19.97
N LEU A 4 -10.63 -50.32 -20.48
CA LEU A 4 -9.34 -50.39 -19.81
C LEU A 4 -9.47 -49.60 -18.50
N HIS A 5 -9.78 -50.29 -17.40
CA HIS A 5 -9.68 -49.73 -16.05
C HIS A 5 -8.20 -49.55 -15.77
N ARG A 6 -7.68 -48.38 -16.11
CA ARG A 6 -6.42 -47.91 -15.55
C ARG A 6 -6.72 -47.68 -14.07
N GLN A 7 -6.44 -48.68 -13.24
CA GLN A 7 -6.19 -48.44 -11.82
C GLN A 7 -5.05 -47.43 -11.79
N ALA A 8 -5.40 -46.16 -11.57
CA ALA A 8 -4.40 -45.14 -11.31
C ALA A 8 -3.88 -45.44 -9.90
N ASP A 9 -2.61 -45.80 -9.80
CA ASP A 9 -1.92 -45.84 -8.52
C ASP A 9 -2.14 -44.51 -7.78
N ALA A 10 -2.52 -44.59 -6.51
CA ALA A 10 -2.96 -43.47 -5.68
C ALA A 10 -1.78 -42.57 -5.23
N THR A 11 -0.99 -42.07 -6.18
CA THR A 11 0.24 -41.30 -5.93
C THR A 11 0.27 -40.00 -6.74
N VAL A 12 0.77 -38.91 -6.14
CA VAL A 12 0.92 -37.61 -6.81
C VAL A 12 1.84 -37.76 -8.03
N ALA A 13 1.39 -37.31 -9.21
CA ALA A 13 2.19 -37.37 -10.43
C ALA A 13 2.97 -36.07 -10.69
N ALA A 14 3.95 -36.15 -11.60
CA ALA A 14 4.69 -34.98 -12.04
C ALA A 14 3.75 -33.93 -12.68
N GLY A 15 3.76 -32.72 -12.15
CA GLY A 15 2.98 -31.57 -12.63
C GLY A 15 1.54 -31.49 -12.11
N ASP A 16 1.12 -32.38 -11.23
CA ASP A 16 -0.23 -32.42 -10.66
C ASP A 16 -0.64 -31.12 -9.93
N ASN A 17 0.34 -30.45 -9.31
CA ASN A 17 0.16 -29.18 -8.65
C ASN A 17 0.49 -27.97 -9.54
N SER A 18 0.91 -28.15 -10.80
CA SER A 18 1.40 -27.07 -11.68
C SER A 18 0.44 -25.87 -11.82
N LYS A 19 -0.87 -26.11 -11.94
CA LYS A 19 -1.85 -25.01 -11.98
C LYS A 19 -1.93 -24.24 -10.67
N LYS A 20 -1.89 -24.94 -9.52
CA LYS A 20 -1.96 -24.32 -8.18
C LYS A 20 -0.67 -23.57 -7.90
N HIS A 21 0.45 -24.20 -8.20
CA HIS A 21 1.80 -23.63 -8.17
C HIS A 21 1.86 -22.31 -8.96
N ALA A 22 1.45 -22.29 -10.23
CA ALA A 22 1.48 -21.09 -11.05
C ALA A 22 0.67 -19.92 -10.44
N VAL A 23 -0.49 -20.21 -9.86
CA VAL A 23 -1.35 -19.20 -9.23
C VAL A 23 -0.77 -18.74 -7.87
N VAL A 24 -0.22 -19.64 -7.05
CA VAL A 24 0.45 -19.24 -5.82
C VAL A 24 1.71 -18.41 -6.12
N CYS A 25 2.47 -18.80 -7.15
CA CYS A 25 3.63 -18.05 -7.60
C CYS A 25 3.29 -16.63 -8.06
N SER A 26 2.13 -16.39 -8.67
CA SER A 26 1.74 -15.02 -9.05
C SER A 26 1.51 -14.14 -7.82
N ILE A 27 0.96 -14.68 -6.74
CA ILE A 27 0.82 -13.95 -5.46
C ILE A 27 2.19 -13.75 -4.80
N VAL A 28 3.07 -14.76 -4.81
CA VAL A 28 4.44 -14.62 -4.30
C VAL A 28 5.21 -13.51 -5.04
N GLN A 29 5.06 -13.42 -6.37
CA GLN A 29 5.63 -12.34 -7.18
C GLN A 29 5.07 -10.97 -6.78
N LEU A 30 3.75 -10.85 -6.63
CA LEU A 30 3.11 -9.62 -6.15
C LEU A 30 3.61 -9.21 -4.77
N ALA A 31 3.75 -10.16 -3.83
CA ALA A 31 4.24 -9.92 -2.48
C ALA A 31 5.73 -9.54 -2.44
N SER A 32 6.51 -9.95 -3.46
CA SER A 32 7.92 -9.58 -3.61
C SER A 32 8.11 -8.27 -4.39
N GLY A 33 7.05 -7.75 -5.02
CA GLY A 33 7.08 -6.56 -5.84
C GLY A 33 7.20 -5.27 -5.02
N THR A 34 7.60 -4.18 -5.68
CA THR A 34 7.58 -2.85 -5.08
C THR A 34 6.26 -2.16 -5.41
N PRO A 35 5.41 -1.84 -4.41
CA PRO A 35 4.18 -1.09 -4.66
C PRO A 35 4.51 0.30 -5.18
N ASN A 36 3.78 0.74 -6.19
CA ASN A 36 3.74 2.14 -6.57
C ASN A 36 2.57 2.78 -5.85
N LEU A 37 2.86 3.78 -5.03
CA LEU A 37 1.83 4.63 -4.45
C LEU A 37 1.91 5.95 -5.20
N ASP A 38 0.80 6.37 -5.79
CA ASP A 38 0.72 7.67 -6.44
C ASP A 38 1.05 8.75 -5.41
N SER A 39 2.13 9.48 -5.66
CA SER A 39 2.47 10.64 -4.84
C SER A 39 1.67 11.83 -5.36
N HIS A 40 0.60 12.21 -4.67
CA HIS A 40 -0.01 13.51 -4.85
C HIS A 40 0.93 14.57 -4.23
N GLN A 41 1.75 15.20 -5.06
CA GLN A 41 2.72 16.22 -4.64
C GLN A 41 2.19 17.66 -4.76
N ASP A 42 0.93 17.84 -5.11
CA ASP A 42 0.37 19.19 -5.27
C ASP A 42 0.29 19.89 -3.91
N ASP A 43 0.94 21.06 -3.81
CA ASP A 43 0.86 21.92 -2.64
C ASP A 43 -0.41 22.77 -2.70
N TYR A 44 -1.55 22.09 -2.55
CA TYR A 44 -2.89 22.69 -2.59
C TYR A 44 -3.07 23.78 -1.50
N GLU A 45 -2.25 23.76 -0.45
CA GLU A 45 -2.25 24.81 0.59
C GLU A 45 -1.53 26.06 0.10
N ALA A 46 -0.38 25.90 -0.57
CA ALA A 46 0.30 27.01 -1.23
C ALA A 46 -0.56 27.66 -2.32
N ASP A 47 -1.29 26.87 -3.12
CA ASP A 47 -2.18 27.41 -4.16
C ASP A 47 -3.33 28.23 -3.56
N LEU A 48 -3.97 27.73 -2.50
CA LEU A 48 -4.98 28.51 -1.77
C LEU A 48 -4.37 29.77 -1.14
N ASN A 49 -3.15 29.70 -0.63
CA ASN A 49 -2.43 30.86 -0.11
C ASN A 49 -2.17 31.90 -1.21
N TYR A 50 -1.81 31.50 -2.43
CA TYR A 50 -1.67 32.43 -3.55
C TYR A 50 -2.99 33.13 -3.89
N LEU A 51 -4.11 32.41 -3.89
CA LEU A 51 -5.42 33.03 -4.10
C LEU A 51 -5.77 34.04 -3.00
N LEU A 52 -5.49 33.71 -1.74
CA LEU A 52 -5.68 34.62 -0.60
C LEU A 52 -4.78 35.85 -0.71
N ASP A 53 -3.53 35.67 -1.12
CA ASP A 53 -2.55 36.74 -1.31
C ASP A 53 -2.95 37.67 -2.47
N MET A 54 -3.41 37.12 -3.60
CA MET A 54 -3.98 37.90 -4.70
C MET A 54 -5.17 38.73 -4.24
N ASN A 55 -6.11 38.11 -3.51
CA ASN A 55 -7.31 38.80 -3.01
C ASN A 55 -6.95 39.91 -2.02
N MET A 56 -5.95 39.69 -1.16
CA MET A 56 -5.50 40.70 -0.21
C MET A 56 -4.76 41.86 -0.90
N THR A 57 -3.95 41.57 -1.92
CA THR A 57 -3.19 42.57 -2.68
C THR A 57 -4.09 43.58 -3.37
N VAL A 58 -5.21 43.11 -3.95
CA VAL A 58 -6.18 43.99 -4.63
C VAL A 58 -7.18 44.65 -3.69
N ALA A 59 -7.15 44.32 -2.40
CA ALA A 59 -8.03 44.92 -1.41
C ALA A 59 -7.59 46.36 -1.08
N LEU A 60 -8.52 47.16 -0.56
CA LEU A 60 -8.24 48.54 -0.16
C LEU A 60 -7.13 48.59 0.90
N ALA A 61 -6.26 49.60 0.83
CA ALA A 61 -5.18 49.76 1.81
C ALA A 61 -5.70 49.87 3.27
N SER A 62 -6.90 50.44 3.47
CA SER A 62 -7.56 50.46 4.78
C SER A 62 -7.90 49.05 5.28
N TRP A 63 -8.41 48.19 4.39
CA TRP A 63 -8.71 46.80 4.68
C TRP A 63 -7.44 46.02 5.04
N GLN A 64 -6.40 46.10 4.22
CA GLN A 64 -5.13 45.41 4.49
C GLN A 64 -4.54 45.76 5.86
N ARG A 65 -4.57 47.06 6.23
CA ARG A 65 -4.07 47.56 7.51
C ARG A 65 -4.85 47.05 8.72
N MET A 66 -6.06 46.53 8.56
CA MET A 66 -6.80 45.93 9.68
C MET A 66 -6.14 44.65 10.20
N PHE A 67 -5.39 43.95 9.34
CA PHE A 67 -4.86 42.62 9.63
C PHE A 67 -3.39 42.61 10.03
N VAL A 68 -2.68 43.73 9.94
CA VAL A 68 -1.26 43.81 10.31
C VAL A 68 -1.02 44.88 11.36
N GLY A 69 -0.07 44.63 12.25
CA GLY A 69 0.41 45.55 13.28
C GLY A 69 1.70 46.26 12.86
N GLU A 70 2.48 46.70 13.86
CA GLU A 70 3.81 47.28 13.62
C GLU A 70 4.71 46.30 12.85
N SER A 71 5.51 46.84 11.93
CA SER A 71 6.41 46.06 11.06
C SER A 71 5.71 44.97 10.24
N ASP A 72 4.45 45.19 9.86
CA ASP A 72 3.60 44.25 9.09
C ASP A 72 3.42 42.86 9.77
N ALA A 73 3.55 42.79 11.09
CA ALA A 73 3.29 41.57 11.85
C ALA A 73 1.81 41.18 11.80
N ALA A 74 1.52 39.88 11.73
CA ALA A 74 0.16 39.36 11.76
C ALA A 74 -0.57 39.80 13.04
N LYS A 75 -1.71 40.49 12.89
CA LYS A 75 -2.55 40.90 14.01
C LYS A 75 -3.49 39.76 14.43
N PRO A 76 -3.46 39.29 15.69
CA PRO A 76 -4.35 38.23 16.16
C PRO A 76 -5.80 38.73 16.32
N TRP A 77 -6.75 37.80 16.29
CA TRP A 77 -8.12 38.06 16.72
C TRP A 77 -8.18 38.16 18.24
N THR A 78 -8.88 39.16 18.78
CA THR A 78 -9.00 39.39 20.22
C THR A 78 -10.46 39.29 20.68
N ALA A 79 -10.68 38.97 21.96
CA ALA A 79 -12.02 38.74 22.50
C ALA A 79 -12.94 39.97 22.42
N ASP A 80 -12.38 41.18 22.47
CA ASP A 80 -13.11 42.44 22.33
C ASP A 80 -13.58 42.72 20.89
N MET A 81 -13.05 42.01 19.88
CA MET A 81 -13.53 42.12 18.49
C MET A 81 -14.85 41.39 18.32
N THR A 82 -15.07 40.30 19.05
CA THR A 82 -16.29 39.48 18.98
C THR A 82 -17.56 40.25 19.41
N THR A 83 -17.42 41.29 20.23
CA THR A 83 -18.55 42.05 20.79
C THR A 83 -18.81 43.39 20.07
N LYS A 84 -18.04 43.71 19.04
CA LYS A 84 -18.14 44.97 18.29
C LYS A 84 -18.86 44.75 16.97
N ASP A 85 -19.85 45.58 16.67
CA ASP A 85 -20.64 45.52 15.43
C ASP A 85 -19.79 45.72 14.15
N GLU A 86 -18.61 46.33 14.29
CA GLU A 86 -17.64 46.51 13.19
C GLU A 86 -17.04 45.17 12.69
N TYR A 87 -17.07 44.12 13.50
CA TYR A 87 -16.48 42.82 13.19
C TYR A 87 -17.56 41.75 13.13
N PRO A 88 -18.08 41.42 11.93
CA PRO A 88 -19.01 40.32 11.73
C PRO A 88 -18.49 39.00 12.33
N GLY A 89 -19.38 38.23 12.96
CA GLY A 89 -18.99 37.01 13.68
C GLY A 89 -18.32 35.94 12.81
N ASP A 90 -18.62 35.89 11.50
CA ASP A 90 -17.97 34.97 10.56
C ASP A 90 -16.51 35.32 10.27
N TRP A 91 -16.07 36.54 10.58
CA TRP A 91 -14.69 36.98 10.39
C TRP A 91 -13.71 36.27 11.30
N GLN A 92 -14.12 35.88 12.50
CA GLN A 92 -13.25 35.18 13.45
C GLN A 92 -12.59 33.95 12.81
N THR A 93 -13.35 33.20 12.00
CA THR A 93 -12.86 31.99 11.31
C THR A 93 -11.93 32.29 10.14
N GLN A 94 -12.05 33.47 9.52
CA GLN A 94 -11.27 33.87 8.35
C GLN A 94 -10.04 34.72 8.73
N TRP A 95 -10.04 35.31 9.92
CA TRP A 95 -9.03 36.23 10.41
C TRP A 95 -7.60 35.67 10.31
N PRO A 96 -7.31 34.41 10.70
CA PRO A 96 -5.96 33.85 10.55
C PRO A 96 -5.48 33.79 9.10
N ALA A 97 -6.37 33.46 8.15
CA ALA A 97 -6.02 33.42 6.74
C ALA A 97 -5.77 34.84 6.17
N TRP A 98 -6.56 35.82 6.60
CA TRP A 98 -6.40 37.21 6.17
C TRP A 98 -5.15 37.86 6.75
N THR A 99 -4.81 37.61 8.02
CA THR A 99 -3.60 38.14 8.65
C THR A 99 -2.33 37.63 7.99
N GLU A 100 -2.27 36.34 7.68
CA GLU A 100 -1.13 35.76 6.97
C GLU A 100 -1.05 36.23 5.51
N ALA A 101 -2.18 36.35 4.81
CA ALA A 101 -2.19 36.91 3.46
C ALA A 101 -1.77 38.38 3.42
N ALA A 102 -2.18 39.19 4.41
CA ALA A 102 -1.77 40.58 4.53
C ALA A 102 -0.27 40.71 4.79
N LYS A 103 0.26 39.91 5.71
CA LYS A 103 1.69 39.83 5.96
C LYS A 103 2.47 39.42 4.70
N ARG A 104 2.03 38.38 3.97
CA ARG A 104 2.69 37.91 2.74
C ARG A 104 2.61 38.89 1.58
N SER A 105 1.50 39.59 1.43
CA SER A 105 1.29 40.57 0.34
C SER A 105 1.98 41.91 0.57
N ARG A 106 2.27 42.27 1.84
CA ARG A 106 2.90 43.55 2.22
C ARG A 106 4.38 43.46 2.57
N GLY A 107 4.88 42.26 2.92
CA GLY A 107 6.26 42.04 3.29
C GLY A 107 7.24 42.10 2.12
N THR A 108 8.39 41.45 2.27
CA THR A 108 9.40 41.29 1.21
C THR A 108 9.57 39.80 0.90
N GLY A 109 9.70 39.42 -0.39
CA GLY A 109 9.92 38.02 -0.76
C GLY A 109 9.34 37.61 -2.12
N SER A 110 9.32 36.30 -2.36
CA SER A 110 8.91 35.69 -3.63
C SER A 110 7.42 35.86 -3.93
N SER A 111 6.54 35.82 -2.91
CA SER A 111 5.09 36.03 -3.12
C SER A 111 4.81 37.43 -3.65
N VAL A 112 5.37 38.48 -3.03
CA VAL A 112 5.22 39.87 -3.48
C VAL A 112 5.79 40.09 -4.88
N SER A 113 6.98 39.52 -5.15
CA SER A 113 7.61 39.61 -6.48
C SER A 113 6.72 39.00 -7.56
N ARG A 114 6.12 37.84 -7.28
CA ARG A 114 5.22 37.13 -8.17
C ARG A 114 3.88 37.85 -8.37
N LEU A 115 3.30 38.40 -7.31
CA LEU A 115 2.07 39.21 -7.40
C LEU A 115 2.27 40.46 -8.26
N LYS A 116 3.45 41.10 -8.15
CA LYS A 116 3.85 42.21 -9.00
C LYS A 116 4.04 41.78 -10.46
N GLU A 117 4.74 40.67 -10.69
CA GLU A 117 4.92 40.09 -12.04
C GLU A 117 3.57 39.77 -12.71
N TRP A 118 2.60 39.27 -11.94
CA TRP A 118 1.24 39.03 -12.40
C TRP A 118 0.35 40.28 -12.50
N GLY A 119 0.89 41.46 -12.17
CA GLY A 119 0.21 42.75 -12.30
C GLY A 119 -0.85 43.05 -11.24
N PHE A 120 -0.93 42.28 -10.15
CA PHE A 120 -1.94 42.49 -9.09
C PHE A 120 -1.70 43.77 -8.28
N THR A 121 -0.46 44.28 -8.23
CA THR A 121 -0.11 45.51 -7.50
C THR A 121 -0.50 46.78 -8.26
N ASP A 122 -0.67 46.68 -9.58
CA ASP A 122 -0.79 47.86 -10.48
C ASP A 122 -2.20 47.99 -11.08
N LEU A 123 -3.18 47.23 -10.56
CA LEU A 123 -4.56 47.26 -11.03
C LEU A 123 -5.23 48.60 -10.70
N SER A 124 -5.96 49.15 -11.67
CA SER A 124 -6.87 50.28 -11.43
C SER A 124 -7.95 49.91 -10.42
N ASN A 125 -8.56 50.89 -9.75
CA ASN A 125 -9.62 50.65 -8.75
C ASN A 125 -10.79 49.80 -9.27
N ILE A 126 -11.19 49.96 -10.53
CA ILE A 126 -12.29 49.17 -11.11
C ILE A 126 -11.82 47.74 -11.39
N SER A 127 -10.63 47.58 -11.98
CA SER A 127 -10.03 46.28 -12.26
C SER A 127 -9.77 45.48 -10.98
N ALA A 128 -9.30 46.15 -9.91
CA ALA A 128 -9.06 45.55 -8.60
C ALA A 128 -10.36 45.02 -7.98
N LYS A 129 -11.47 45.79 -8.05
CA LYS A 129 -12.79 45.33 -7.58
C LYS A 129 -13.29 44.11 -8.35
N LEU A 130 -13.15 44.11 -9.67
CA LEU A 130 -13.54 42.97 -10.50
C LEU A 130 -12.68 41.73 -10.21
N ALA A 131 -11.36 41.92 -10.08
CA ALA A 131 -10.43 40.87 -9.71
C ALA A 131 -10.79 40.28 -8.35
N ALA A 132 -11.02 41.11 -7.32
CA ALA A 132 -11.41 40.67 -5.98
C ALA A 132 -12.69 39.81 -6.01
N ALA A 133 -13.71 40.22 -6.77
CA ALA A 133 -14.95 39.45 -6.90
C ALA A 133 -14.71 38.07 -7.53
N LYS A 134 -13.88 38.01 -8.58
CA LYS A 134 -13.55 36.75 -9.27
C LYS A 134 -12.67 35.84 -8.41
N ILE A 135 -11.63 36.38 -7.77
CA ILE A 135 -10.74 35.63 -6.89
C ILE A 135 -11.52 35.09 -5.68
N LYS A 136 -12.45 35.87 -5.11
CA LYS A 136 -13.32 35.39 -4.03
C LYS A 136 -14.11 34.14 -4.42
N SER A 137 -14.62 34.09 -5.66
CA SER A 137 -15.28 32.88 -6.18
C SER A 137 -14.32 31.69 -6.23
N PHE A 138 -13.08 31.90 -6.66
CA PHE A 138 -12.07 30.84 -6.67
C PHE A 138 -11.68 30.39 -5.26
N ILE A 139 -11.45 31.32 -4.32
CA ILE A 139 -11.16 30.99 -2.92
C ILE A 139 -12.27 30.11 -2.33
N ASN A 140 -13.54 30.46 -2.57
CA ASN A 140 -14.66 29.69 -2.02
C ASN A 140 -14.72 28.27 -2.59
N ALA A 141 -14.47 28.10 -3.89
CA ALA A 141 -14.40 26.77 -4.50
C ALA A 141 -13.18 25.98 -4.00
N SER A 142 -12.01 26.63 -3.92
CA SER A 142 -10.75 26.00 -3.52
C SER A 142 -10.76 25.61 -2.05
N LYS A 143 -11.37 26.36 -1.13
CA LYS A 143 -11.45 26.00 0.30
C LYS A 143 -12.11 24.63 0.49
N LEU A 144 -13.23 24.37 -0.18
CA LEU A 144 -13.93 23.07 -0.10
C LEU A 144 -13.06 21.91 -0.61
N LEU A 145 -12.33 22.15 -1.71
CA LEU A 145 -11.42 21.17 -2.29
C LEU A 145 -10.22 20.91 -1.38
N VAL A 146 -9.61 21.96 -0.83
CA VAL A 146 -8.48 21.88 0.11
C VAL A 146 -8.88 21.14 1.39
N ASP A 147 -10.06 21.41 1.94
CA ASP A 147 -10.54 20.71 3.13
C ASP A 147 -10.77 19.22 2.83
N SER A 148 -11.34 18.89 1.66
CA SER A 148 -11.52 17.51 1.20
C SER A 148 -10.17 16.80 1.00
N LEU A 149 -9.18 17.48 0.41
CA LEU A 149 -7.83 16.97 0.21
C LEU A 149 -7.09 16.76 1.54
N LYS A 150 -7.27 17.66 2.52
CA LYS A 150 -6.74 17.50 3.88
C LYS A 150 -7.33 16.28 4.58
N GLN A 151 -8.64 16.09 4.46
CA GLN A 151 -9.31 14.90 5.00
C GLN A 151 -8.79 13.63 4.33
N LEU A 152 -8.69 13.61 3.00
CA LEU A 152 -8.16 12.47 2.26
C LEU A 152 -6.71 12.16 2.65
N LYS A 153 -5.85 13.19 2.74
CA LYS A 153 -4.46 13.09 3.20
C LYS A 153 -4.37 12.48 4.61
N ASN A 154 -5.29 12.85 5.50
CA ASN A 154 -5.38 12.25 6.83
C ASN A 154 -5.87 10.79 6.79
N THR A 155 -6.82 10.45 5.92
CA THR A 155 -7.30 9.06 5.73
C THR A 155 -6.22 8.14 5.20
N ILE A 156 -5.40 8.61 4.26
CA ILE A 156 -4.29 7.83 3.68
C ILE A 156 -2.97 8.01 4.46
N LYS A 157 -2.99 8.77 5.56
CA LYS A 157 -1.82 9.01 6.40
C LYS A 157 -1.30 7.67 6.93
N GLY A 158 -0.02 7.38 6.68
CA GLY A 158 0.60 6.12 7.08
C GLY A 158 0.54 5.01 6.03
N VAL A 159 -0.20 5.21 4.92
CA VAL A 159 -0.05 4.40 3.71
C VAL A 159 1.24 4.84 3.00
N ALA A 160 2.35 4.32 3.49
CA ALA A 160 3.66 4.49 2.89
C ALA A 160 4.07 3.21 2.16
N VAL A 161 4.94 3.34 1.15
CA VAL A 161 5.52 2.20 0.42
C VAL A 161 6.11 1.20 1.41
N GLN A 162 6.75 1.68 2.49
CA GLN A 162 7.31 0.83 3.53
C GLN A 162 6.26 0.04 4.31
N THR A 163 5.15 0.67 4.71
CA THR A 163 4.04 -0.01 5.40
C THR A 163 3.45 -1.12 4.53
N VAL A 164 3.25 -0.84 3.24
CA VAL A 164 2.75 -1.85 2.29
C VAL A 164 3.76 -2.98 2.12
N LYS A 165 5.07 -2.68 1.97
CA LYS A 165 6.12 -3.70 1.92
C LYS A 165 6.15 -4.59 3.16
N THR A 166 6.00 -4.02 4.35
CA THR A 166 5.92 -4.80 5.60
C THR A 166 4.71 -5.74 5.60
N HIS A 167 3.53 -5.29 5.16
CA HIS A 167 2.36 -6.17 5.05
C HIS A 167 2.54 -7.28 4.01
N LEU A 168 3.11 -6.97 2.85
CA LEU A 168 3.42 -7.97 1.81
C LEU A 168 4.46 -8.98 2.30
N ASN A 169 5.50 -8.52 3.02
CA ASN A 169 6.49 -9.42 3.60
C ASN A 169 5.90 -10.31 4.69
N ARG A 170 4.98 -9.77 5.53
CA ARG A 170 4.27 -10.55 6.54
C ARG A 170 3.38 -11.61 5.90
N ALA A 171 2.71 -11.29 4.79
CA ALA A 171 1.93 -12.26 4.02
C ALA A 171 2.80 -13.34 3.38
N LEU A 172 3.99 -12.99 2.88
CA LEU A 172 4.89 -13.93 2.22
C LEU A 172 5.63 -14.84 3.21
N TYR A 173 6.24 -14.27 4.24
CA TYR A 173 7.19 -14.94 5.14
C TYR A 173 6.72 -15.05 6.59
N GLY A 174 5.62 -14.39 6.98
CA GLY A 174 5.17 -14.35 8.37
C GLY A 174 5.96 -13.38 9.25
N ALA A 175 6.87 -12.59 8.67
CA ALA A 175 7.71 -11.61 9.35
C ALA A 175 7.58 -10.22 8.74
N ASP A 176 7.90 -9.18 9.50
CA ASP A 176 7.79 -7.79 9.03
C ASP A 176 8.87 -7.41 8.00
N GLN A 177 9.98 -8.15 7.99
CA GLN A 177 11.09 -7.99 7.06
C GLN A 177 11.86 -9.31 6.93
N GLY A 178 12.50 -9.52 5.78
CA GLY A 178 13.30 -10.73 5.51
C GLY A 178 12.46 -12.00 5.50
N LYS A 179 13.12 -13.16 5.58
CA LYS A 179 12.48 -14.47 5.47
C LYS A 179 11.93 -15.03 6.79
N GLY A 180 12.05 -14.32 7.92
CA GLY A 180 11.54 -14.79 9.21
C GLY A 180 12.06 -16.17 9.62
N ASP A 181 11.16 -17.06 10.04
CA ASP A 181 11.47 -18.45 10.39
C ASP A 181 12.13 -19.24 9.25
N TYR A 182 11.94 -18.81 7.99
CA TYR A 182 12.60 -19.36 6.80
C TYR A 182 14.02 -18.83 6.56
N ALA A 183 14.61 -18.14 7.54
CA ALA A 183 16.05 -17.84 7.61
C ALA A 183 16.73 -18.45 8.83
N ALA A 184 15.97 -18.94 9.82
CA ALA A 184 16.51 -19.46 11.09
C ALA A 184 17.13 -20.85 10.89
N ASP A 185 18.26 -21.15 11.56
CA ASP A 185 18.83 -22.50 11.55
C ASP A 185 17.99 -23.43 12.42
N PRO A 186 17.35 -24.49 11.86
CA PRO A 186 16.54 -25.43 12.62
C PRO A 186 17.28 -26.08 13.81
N ARG A 187 18.63 -26.09 13.80
CA ARG A 187 19.47 -26.58 14.91
C ARG A 187 19.35 -25.76 16.18
N GLU A 188 18.95 -24.49 16.07
CA GLU A 188 18.82 -23.57 17.19
C GLU A 188 17.41 -23.62 17.82
N GLY A 189 16.59 -24.62 17.46
CA GLY A 189 15.23 -24.76 17.95
C GLY A 189 14.24 -23.74 17.36
N THR A 190 14.70 -22.94 16.40
CA THR A 190 13.92 -21.99 15.62
C THR A 190 14.12 -22.31 14.14
N GLY A 191 13.06 -22.41 13.35
CA GLY A 191 13.18 -22.87 11.96
C GLY A 191 11.85 -22.91 11.25
N PRO A 192 11.83 -23.08 9.92
CA PRO A 192 10.60 -23.17 9.17
C PRO A 192 9.82 -24.40 9.58
N ALA A 193 8.51 -24.30 9.39
CA ALA A 193 7.56 -25.36 9.67
C ALA A 193 7.91 -26.70 9.00
N THR A 194 7.41 -27.80 9.57
CA THR A 194 7.56 -29.17 9.04
C THR A 194 6.44 -29.53 8.06
N ALA A 195 6.54 -30.69 7.39
CA ALA A 195 5.46 -31.24 6.55
C ALA A 195 4.10 -31.29 7.27
N ALA A 196 4.08 -31.53 8.59
CA ALA A 196 2.85 -31.62 9.38
C ALA A 196 2.04 -30.32 9.35
N THR A 197 2.68 -29.17 9.19
CA THR A 197 1.99 -27.87 9.13
C THR A 197 1.12 -27.72 7.90
N CYS A 198 1.38 -28.46 6.83
CA CYS A 198 0.55 -28.46 5.63
C CYS A 198 -0.86 -29.01 5.87
N GLY A 199 -1.01 -29.89 6.87
CA GLY A 199 -2.31 -30.37 7.36
C GLY A 199 -2.94 -29.50 8.46
N ASN A 200 -2.23 -28.46 8.92
CA ASN A 200 -2.68 -27.55 9.98
C ASN A 200 -2.75 -26.10 9.46
N ASP A 201 -3.54 -25.90 8.41
CA ASP A 201 -3.76 -24.60 7.73
C ASP A 201 -2.49 -23.91 7.18
N GLY A 202 -1.37 -24.63 7.05
CA GLY A 202 -0.08 -24.03 6.68
C GLY A 202 0.47 -23.09 7.76
N LYS A 203 0.10 -23.29 9.03
CA LYS A 203 0.51 -22.41 10.13
C LYS A 203 1.97 -22.59 10.52
N VAL A 204 2.68 -21.47 10.67
CA VAL A 204 4.06 -21.39 11.18
C VAL A 204 4.09 -20.31 12.25
N SER A 205 4.37 -20.67 13.50
CA SER A 205 4.42 -19.72 14.63
C SER A 205 3.16 -18.82 14.72
N ASP A 206 1.98 -19.44 14.57
CA ASP A 206 0.66 -18.78 14.50
C ASP A 206 0.44 -17.82 13.31
N LYS A 207 1.31 -17.88 12.29
CA LYS A 207 1.19 -17.13 11.03
C LYS A 207 0.81 -18.06 9.88
N GLN A 208 0.24 -17.51 8.81
CA GLN A 208 -0.12 -18.26 7.59
C GLN A 208 0.62 -17.71 6.36
N PRO A 209 1.95 -17.89 6.29
CA PRO A 209 2.76 -17.35 5.21
C PRO A 209 2.50 -18.08 3.88
N LEU A 210 2.44 -17.32 2.78
CA LEU A 210 2.32 -17.87 1.43
C LEU A 210 3.47 -18.79 1.05
N LEU A 211 4.67 -18.54 1.60
CA LEU A 211 5.79 -19.44 1.40
C LEU A 211 5.49 -20.85 1.93
N GLN A 212 4.78 -20.99 3.07
CA GLN A 212 4.42 -22.32 3.57
C GLN A 212 3.50 -23.05 2.59
N VAL A 213 2.52 -22.33 2.03
CA VAL A 213 1.62 -22.88 1.02
C VAL A 213 2.39 -23.39 -0.19
N LEU A 214 3.37 -22.61 -0.66
CA LEU A 214 4.22 -22.99 -1.78
C LEU A 214 5.09 -24.21 -1.44
N MET A 215 5.66 -24.26 -0.23
CA MET A 215 6.40 -25.42 0.25
C MET A 215 5.49 -26.66 0.25
N CYS A 216 4.33 -26.60 0.89
CA CYS A 216 3.36 -27.70 0.95
C CYS A 216 2.93 -28.25 -0.41
N LEU A 217 2.88 -27.40 -1.45
CA LEU A 217 2.56 -27.85 -2.80
C LEU A 217 3.72 -28.59 -3.49
N CYS A 218 4.96 -28.26 -3.14
CA CYS A 218 6.13 -28.56 -3.96
C CYS A 218 7.17 -29.48 -3.33
N THR A 219 7.21 -29.58 -2.01
CA THR A 219 8.21 -30.37 -1.27
C THR A 219 7.70 -31.77 -0.95
N THR A 220 8.62 -32.71 -0.78
CA THR A 220 8.32 -34.14 -0.57
C THR A 220 8.87 -34.66 0.74
N LEU A 221 8.35 -35.79 1.23
CA LEU A 221 9.02 -36.59 2.27
C LEU A 221 10.08 -37.50 1.63
N SER A 222 11.10 -37.91 2.40
CA SER A 222 12.24 -38.72 1.89
C SER A 222 11.83 -40.06 1.29
N THR A 223 10.69 -40.63 1.70
CA THR A 223 10.36 -42.02 1.41
C THR A 223 9.45 -42.24 0.21
N ASN A 224 8.98 -41.21 -0.50
CA ASN A 224 8.21 -41.34 -1.76
C ASN A 224 8.39 -40.06 -2.63
N VAL A 225 9.51 -40.01 -3.35
CA VAL A 225 10.06 -38.76 -3.91
C VAL A 225 9.35 -38.34 -5.20
N GLN A 226 8.28 -37.54 -5.09
CA GLN A 226 7.67 -36.83 -6.23
C GLN A 226 8.16 -35.38 -6.34
N THR A 227 9.45 -35.21 -6.65
CA THR A 227 10.15 -33.91 -6.78
C THR A 227 9.67 -33.03 -7.94
N LYS A 228 8.61 -33.44 -8.64
CA LYS A 228 8.05 -32.77 -9.82
C LYS A 228 6.57 -32.42 -9.64
N SER A 229 6.00 -32.51 -8.44
CA SER A 229 4.58 -32.22 -8.19
C SER A 229 4.18 -30.81 -8.68
N CYS A 230 4.98 -29.78 -8.39
CA CYS A 230 4.74 -28.40 -8.82
C CYS A 230 5.13 -28.11 -10.27
N THR A 231 6.10 -28.85 -10.85
CA THR A 231 6.49 -28.64 -12.26
C THR A 231 6.80 -29.97 -12.93
N ASN A 232 6.24 -30.18 -14.12
CA ASN A 232 6.58 -31.36 -14.92
C ASN A 232 7.96 -31.24 -15.62
N LYS A 233 8.66 -30.10 -15.49
CA LYS A 233 9.87 -29.79 -16.25
C LYS A 233 11.16 -29.95 -15.45
N ALA A 234 11.18 -29.54 -14.19
CA ALA A 234 12.38 -29.52 -13.36
C ALA A 234 12.16 -30.29 -12.05
N VAL A 235 13.19 -31.04 -11.65
CA VAL A 235 13.28 -31.61 -10.30
C VAL A 235 13.45 -30.45 -9.32
N ILE A 236 12.56 -30.36 -8.34
CA ILE A 236 12.68 -29.47 -7.20
C ILE A 236 13.37 -30.27 -6.09
N ALA A 237 14.65 -30.00 -5.85
CA ALA A 237 15.37 -30.58 -4.73
C ALA A 237 14.96 -29.88 -3.43
N ALA A 238 13.88 -30.37 -2.82
CA ALA A 238 13.31 -29.83 -1.59
C ALA A 238 12.59 -30.94 -0.81
N ASP A 239 13.30 -31.57 0.12
CA ASP A 239 12.75 -32.60 1.00
C ASP A 239 12.56 -32.06 2.43
N TRP A 240 11.52 -32.49 3.13
CA TRP A 240 11.25 -32.09 4.52
C TRP A 240 12.18 -32.75 5.56
N THR A 241 12.94 -33.76 5.15
CA THR A 241 13.69 -34.67 6.04
C THR A 241 15.15 -34.30 6.19
N THR A 242 15.62 -33.30 5.44
CA THR A 242 16.92 -32.64 5.62
C THR A 242 16.85 -31.77 6.87
N ASN A 243 16.75 -32.45 8.01
CA ASN A 243 16.92 -31.82 9.30
C ASN A 243 18.32 -31.19 9.33
N SER A 244 18.33 -29.89 9.61
CA SER A 244 19.45 -29.10 10.12
C SER A 244 20.30 -28.35 9.05
N ALA A 245 20.24 -27.01 9.06
CA ALA A 245 20.86 -26.01 8.18
C ALA A 245 20.52 -26.00 6.65
N ASN A 246 20.45 -27.16 5.99
CA ASN A 246 20.34 -27.20 4.51
C ASN A 246 18.91 -27.02 3.97
N PHE A 247 17.88 -27.37 4.75
CA PHE A 247 16.48 -27.18 4.35
C PHE A 247 16.14 -25.71 4.08
N VAL A 248 16.52 -24.84 5.02
CA VAL A 248 16.26 -23.40 4.97
C VAL A 248 17.00 -22.72 3.83
N THR A 249 18.24 -23.11 3.57
CA THR A 249 19.09 -22.48 2.56
C THR A 249 18.88 -23.06 1.16
N THR A 250 18.53 -24.35 1.04
CA THR A 250 18.45 -25.04 -0.26
C THR A 250 17.00 -25.27 -0.70
N ALA A 251 16.13 -25.82 0.16
CA ALA A 251 14.76 -26.18 -0.23
C ALA A 251 13.90 -24.94 -0.48
N VAL A 252 13.93 -23.96 0.44
CA VAL A 252 13.22 -22.68 0.29
C VAL A 252 13.64 -21.95 -0.97
N ASP A 253 14.95 -21.84 -1.23
CA ASP A 253 15.46 -21.16 -2.42
C ASP A 253 15.10 -21.91 -3.71
N ASN A 254 15.18 -23.24 -3.72
CA ASN A 254 14.78 -24.04 -4.87
C ASN A 254 13.29 -23.90 -5.18
N VAL A 255 12.44 -23.88 -4.14
CA VAL A 255 11.01 -23.66 -4.29
C VAL A 255 10.73 -22.23 -4.77
N LEU A 256 11.34 -21.19 -4.19
CA LEU A 256 11.17 -19.81 -4.65
C LEU A 256 11.62 -19.60 -6.11
N LYS A 257 12.73 -20.24 -6.54
CA LYS A 257 13.22 -20.21 -7.92
C LYS A 257 12.23 -20.78 -8.93
N THR A 258 11.29 -21.62 -8.50
CA THR A 258 10.24 -22.13 -9.40
C THR A 258 9.21 -21.05 -9.75
N CYS A 259 9.11 -19.98 -8.96
CA CYS A 259 8.25 -18.83 -9.24
C CYS A 259 8.92 -17.73 -10.07
N THR A 260 10.23 -17.76 -10.27
CA THR A 260 10.96 -16.73 -11.05
C THR A 260 10.81 -16.93 -12.56
N LYS A 261 9.68 -16.47 -13.12
CA LYS A 261 9.50 -16.10 -14.53
C LYS A 261 8.56 -14.90 -14.62
N GLY A 262 9.11 -13.69 -14.55
CA GLY A 262 8.39 -12.43 -14.75
C GLY A 262 9.10 -11.28 -14.06
N GLU A 263 9.18 -10.13 -14.73
CA GLU A 263 9.53 -8.85 -14.10
C GLU A 263 8.67 -8.64 -12.86
N ALA A 264 9.22 -8.02 -11.81
CA ALA A 264 8.50 -7.81 -10.56
C ALA A 264 7.14 -7.14 -10.83
N THR A 265 6.05 -7.90 -10.69
CA THR A 265 4.71 -7.41 -10.98
C THR A 265 4.34 -6.37 -9.93
N MET A 266 3.97 -5.18 -10.36
CA MET A 266 3.58 -4.10 -9.45
C MET A 266 2.33 -4.53 -8.65
N PRO A 267 2.42 -4.62 -7.30
CA PRO A 267 1.25 -4.94 -6.49
C PRO A 267 0.32 -3.74 -6.45
N THR A 268 -0.91 -3.93 -6.93
CA THR A 268 -2.03 -3.01 -6.79
C THR A 268 -3.16 -3.72 -6.04
N ALA A 269 -4.13 -2.98 -5.51
CA ALA A 269 -5.30 -3.59 -4.89
C ALA A 269 -6.01 -4.57 -5.84
N ALA A 270 -6.17 -4.18 -7.11
CA ALA A 270 -6.81 -5.00 -8.12
C ALA A 270 -6.03 -6.30 -8.43
N THR A 271 -4.70 -6.23 -8.59
CA THR A 271 -3.89 -7.41 -8.90
C THR A 271 -3.86 -8.40 -7.73
N ILE A 272 -3.76 -7.90 -6.49
CA ILE A 272 -3.84 -8.74 -5.28
C ILE A 272 -5.22 -9.40 -5.16
N THR A 273 -6.30 -8.65 -5.30
CA THR A 273 -7.67 -9.20 -5.19
C THR A 273 -7.95 -10.27 -6.25
N SER A 274 -7.58 -10.01 -7.51
CA SER A 274 -7.75 -10.98 -8.59
C SER A 274 -6.95 -12.27 -8.33
N ALA A 275 -5.72 -12.15 -7.85
CA ALA A 275 -4.88 -13.31 -7.57
C ALA A 275 -5.45 -14.14 -6.39
N LEU A 276 -5.93 -13.49 -5.33
CA LEU A 276 -6.61 -14.16 -4.21
C LEU A 276 -7.89 -14.88 -4.64
N GLN A 277 -8.72 -14.27 -5.50
CA GLN A 277 -9.90 -14.92 -6.05
C GLN A 277 -9.54 -16.17 -6.88
N THR A 278 -8.44 -16.08 -7.64
CA THR A 278 -7.95 -17.22 -8.41
C THR A 278 -7.49 -18.37 -7.51
N VAL A 279 -6.81 -18.09 -6.39
CA VAL A 279 -6.47 -19.13 -5.39
C VAL A 279 -7.73 -19.74 -4.80
N LYS A 280 -8.70 -18.93 -4.37
CA LYS A 280 -9.96 -19.43 -3.79
C LYS A 280 -10.69 -20.39 -4.73
N ALA A 281 -10.71 -20.09 -6.03
CA ALA A 281 -11.33 -20.95 -7.04
C ALA A 281 -10.60 -22.29 -7.26
N LEU A 282 -9.36 -22.43 -6.77
CA LEU A 282 -8.59 -23.68 -6.85
C LEU A 282 -8.68 -24.54 -5.58
N ILE A 283 -9.24 -24.01 -4.50
CA ILE A 283 -9.49 -24.77 -3.27
C ILE A 283 -10.63 -25.76 -3.55
N ARG A 284 -10.39 -27.04 -3.33
CA ARG A 284 -11.36 -28.11 -3.52
C ARG A 284 -11.93 -28.50 -2.16
N PRO A 285 -13.25 -28.45 -1.95
CA PRO A 285 -13.86 -29.00 -0.75
C PRO A 285 -13.77 -30.53 -0.78
N LYS A 286 -13.48 -31.12 0.38
CA LYS A 286 -13.60 -32.55 0.65
C LYS A 286 -13.90 -32.71 2.13
N ASP A 287 -15.01 -33.39 2.42
CA ASP A 287 -15.58 -33.49 3.75
C ASP A 287 -15.74 -32.10 4.41
N ASN A 288 -15.17 -31.90 5.60
CA ASN A 288 -15.21 -30.63 6.33
C ASN A 288 -14.02 -29.70 6.02
N ASN A 289 -13.19 -30.06 5.05
CA ASN A 289 -11.90 -29.41 4.77
C ASN A 289 -11.84 -28.81 3.36
N GLY A 290 -10.96 -27.83 3.18
CA GLY A 290 -10.63 -27.24 1.88
C GLY A 290 -9.18 -27.52 1.51
N PHE A 291 -8.95 -28.10 0.34
CA PHE A 291 -7.62 -28.51 -0.12
C PHE A 291 -7.13 -27.66 -1.29
N LEU A 292 -5.94 -27.08 -1.13
CA LEU A 292 -5.18 -26.47 -2.23
C LEU A 292 -4.01 -27.39 -2.59
N GLY A 293 -4.19 -28.18 -3.65
CA GLY A 293 -3.21 -29.20 -4.07
C GLY A 293 -3.92 -30.47 -4.52
N ILE A 294 -3.14 -31.48 -4.88
CA ILE A 294 -3.64 -32.83 -5.09
C ILE A 294 -3.58 -33.61 -3.76
N ASN A 295 -4.70 -34.26 -3.44
CA ASN A 295 -4.92 -35.06 -2.24
C ASN A 295 -5.67 -36.33 -2.71
N ILE A 296 -4.99 -37.48 -2.74
CA ILE A 296 -5.44 -38.67 -3.50
C ILE A 296 -5.98 -39.78 -2.60
N ALA A 297 -5.47 -39.95 -1.37
CA ALA A 297 -5.77 -41.14 -0.55
C ALA A 297 -6.20 -40.86 0.89
N SER A 298 -5.69 -39.81 1.54
CA SER A 298 -5.95 -39.44 2.95
C SER A 298 -6.27 -37.95 3.05
N ASP A 299 -6.72 -37.46 4.20
CA ASP A 299 -6.84 -36.01 4.46
C ASP A 299 -5.50 -35.37 4.86
N ASP A 300 -4.41 -36.13 4.83
CA ASP A 300 -3.09 -35.60 5.13
C ASP A 300 -2.50 -34.84 3.92
N CYS A 301 -1.84 -33.72 4.23
CA CYS A 301 -1.06 -32.92 3.27
C CYS A 301 0.43 -33.16 3.52
N SER A 302 0.81 -34.41 3.80
CA SER A 302 2.14 -34.73 4.33
C SER A 302 3.22 -34.80 3.24
N GLY A 303 2.84 -34.86 1.95
CA GLY A 303 3.79 -34.98 0.83
C GLY A 303 4.16 -36.43 0.49
N HIS A 304 3.25 -37.37 0.76
CA HIS A 304 3.28 -38.77 0.30
C HIS A 304 2.53 -38.97 -1.01
#